data_AF-A0A930M026-F1
#
_entry.id   AF-A0A930M026-F1
#
_cell.length_a   1.000
_cell.length_b   1.000
_cell.length_c   1.000
_cell.angle_alpha   90.00
_cell.angle_beta   90.00
_cell.angle_gamma   90.00
#
_symmetry.space_group_name_H-M   'P 1'
#
loop_
_entity.id
_entity.type
_entity.pdbx_description
1 polymer ?
#
loop_
_entity_poly.entity_id
_entity_poly.type
_entity_poly.pdbx_seq_one_letter_code
_entity_poly.pdbx_strand_id
1 'polypeptide(L)' 'ITSPLYKEVYDLTTGECVSDPSYSIKVYPVEVRDGDVYLKTA' A
#
# COMPACT_ATOMS: atom_id res chain seq x y z
N ILE A 1 3.43 -6.60 2.08
CA ILE A 1 4.85 -6.26 1.76
C ILE A 1 5.63 -6.13 3.06
N THR A 2 6.94 -6.41 3.06
CA THR A 2 7.78 -6.30 4.27
C THR A 2 8.79 -5.18 4.10
N SER A 3 8.83 -4.24 5.06
CA SER A 3 9.81 -3.15 5.12
C SER A 3 11.25 -3.70 5.18
N PRO A 4 12.19 -3.18 4.36
CA PRO A 4 13.55 -3.70 4.37
C PRO A 4 14.33 -3.32 5.63
N LEU A 5 13.95 -2.22 6.29
CA LEU A 5 14.66 -1.66 7.45
C LEU A 5 14.31 -2.39 8.74
N TYR A 6 13.04 -2.37 9.14
CA TYR A 6 12.59 -2.88 10.45
C TYR A 6 11.59 -4.04 10.36
N LYS A 7 11.36 -4.57 9.16
CA LYS A 7 10.57 -5.78 8.91
C LYS A 7 9.09 -5.67 9.25
N GLU A 8 8.54 -4.47 9.40
CA GLU A 8 7.10 -4.30 9.48
C GLU A 8 6.42 -4.84 8.22
N VAL A 9 5.29 -5.53 8.41
CA VAL A 9 4.51 -6.11 7.33
C VAL A 9 3.27 -5.28 7.11
N TYR A 10 3.07 -4.79 5.88
CA TYR A 10 1.92 -3.99 5.50
C TYR A 10 1.01 -4.72 4.53
N ASP A 11 -0.30 -4.62 4.74
CA ASP A 11 -1.32 -5.02 3.79
C ASP A 11 -1.41 -3.96 2.66
N LEU A 12 -1.33 -4.39 1.39
CA LEU A 12 -1.35 -3.45 0.25
C LEU A 12 -2.76 -2.97 -0.11
N THR A 13 -3.79 -3.68 0.32
CA THR A 13 -5.19 -3.33 0.09
C THR A 13 -5.64 -2.26 1.08
N THR A 14 -5.27 -2.36 2.36
CA THR A 14 -5.72 -1.43 3.41
C THR A 14 -4.64 -0.43 3.84
N GLY A 15 -3.36 -0.76 3.68
CA GLY A 15 -2.24 0.03 4.19
C GLY A 15 -1.95 -0.19 5.67
N GLU A 16 -2.69 -1.06 6.35
CA GLU A 16 -2.48 -1.36 7.77
C GLU A 16 -1.16 -2.11 7.97
N CYS A 17 -0.45 -1.76 9.05
CA CYS A 17 0.68 -2.55 9.53
C CYS A 17 0.17 -3.75 10.35
N VAL A 18 0.38 -4.95 9.83
CA VAL A 18 0.00 -6.22 10.47
C VAL A 18 0.87 -6.51 11.70
N SER A 19 2.10 -5.97 11.72
CA SER A 19 3.07 -6.20 12.80
C SER A 19 2.90 -5.26 13.99
N ASP A 20 2.35 -4.06 13.78
CA ASP A 20 2.05 -3.08 14.82
C ASP A 20 0.89 -2.18 14.36
N PRO A 21 -0.31 -2.32 14.96
CA PRO A 21 -1.51 -1.61 14.54
C PRO A 21 -1.46 -0.09 14.76
N SER A 22 -0.41 0.43 15.41
CA SER A 22 -0.18 1.88 15.58
C SER A 22 0.27 2.56 14.28
N TYR A 23 0.73 1.79 13.29
CA TYR A 23 1.21 2.30 12.01
C TYR A 23 0.26 1.96 10.86
N SER A 24 0.15 2.91 9.93
CA SER A 24 -0.49 2.70 8.63
C SER A 24 0.18 3.56 7.56
N ILE A 25 0.08 3.13 6.30
CA ILE A 25 0.53 3.87 5.13
C ILE A 25 -0.67 4.28 4.27
N LYS A 26 -0.54 5.38 3.53
CA LYS A 26 -1.58 5.80 2.59
C LYS A 26 -1.67 4.83 1.43
N VAL A 27 -2.89 4.39 1.13
CA VAL A 27 -3.20 3.63 -0.08
C VAL A 27 -3.86 4.57 -1.08
N TYR A 28 -3.44 4.45 -2.35
CA TYR A 28 -4.05 5.17 -3.45
C TYR A 28 -4.61 4.17 -4.45
N PRO A 29 -5.88 4.32 -4.86
CA PRO A 29 -6.46 3.45 -5.88
C PRO A 29 -5.72 3.65 -7.21
N VAL A 30 -5.46 2.54 -7.89
CA VAL A 30 -4.84 2.52 -9.21
C VAL A 30 -5.71 1.76 -10.21
N GLU A 31 -5.55 2.06 -11.48
CA GLU A 31 -6.14 1.29 -12.57
C GLU A 31 -5.14 1.08 -13.71
N VAL A 32 -5.39 0.05 -14.49
CA VAL A 32 -4.62 -0.24 -15.71
C VAL A 32 -5.50 0.08 -16.92
N ARG A 33 -5.00 0.91 -17.83
CA ARG A 33 -5.65 1.21 -19.12
C ARG A 33 -4.61 1.04 -20.22
N ASP A 34 -4.91 0.18 -21.19
CA ASP A 34 -4.03 -0.10 -22.34
C ASP A 34 -2.57 -0.45 -21.99
N GLY A 35 -2.35 -1.09 -20.83
CA GLY A 35 -1.03 -1.49 -20.35
C GLY A 35 -0.32 -0.46 -19.47
N ASP A 36 -0.85 0.76 -19.39
CA ASP A 36 -0.34 1.82 -18.53
C ASP A 36 -1.07 1.86 -17.17
N VAL A 37 -0.32 2.22 -16.12
CA VAL A 37 -0.83 2.32 -14.74
C VAL A 37 -1.14 3.77 -14.39
N TYR A 38 -2.36 4.03 -13.94
CA TYR A 38 -2.82 5.36 -13.55
C TYR A 38 -3.18 5.40 -12.08
N LEU A 39 -2.86 6.53 -11.44
CA LEU A 39 -3.41 6.88 -10.14
C LEU A 39 -4.86 7.36 -10.33
N LYS A 40 -5.81 6.79 -9.59
CA LYS A 40 -7.15 7.37 -9.53
C LYS A 40 -7.12 8.56 -8.58
N THR A 41 -7.14 9.76 -9.15
CA THR A 41 -7.46 10.98 -8.40
C THR A 41 -8.97 11.03 -8.18
N ALA A 42 -9.39 11.37 -6.96
CA ALA A 42 -10.80 11.61 -6.64
C ALA A 42 -11.37 12.78 -7.46
#